data_AF-A0A2R4A6U5-F1
#
_entry.id   AF-A0A2R4A6U5-F1
#
_cell.length_a   1.000
_cell.length_b   1.000
_cell.length_c   1.000
_cell.angle_alpha   90.00
_cell.angle_beta   90.00
_cell.angle_gamma   90.00
#
_symmetry.space_group_name_H-M   'P 1'
#
loop_
_entity.id
_entity.type
_entity.pdbx_description
1 polymer ?
#
loop_
_entity_poly.entity_id
_entity_poly.type
_entity_poly.pdbx_seq_one_letter_code
_entity_poly.pdbx_strand_id
1 'polypeptide(L)'
;MTSNSGSSSSSSSSEDESAGRCSSTVANSAPKPSNEQFRSLELTEDEEESTRDCLENGDVAMNGLFDPENEGSRVEIVDEAMNEFVDSEVGFDGAGVVWGRTNSELEVERPTSPGSSGYAGERGSSSATSVSRADDEIEEVTKNNGGVAVDAVPDSPSVSWVPGKRYGDEDDASISWRKRKKHFFILSNSGKPIYSRYGDEHKLAGFSATLQAIISFVENGGDRVKLVRAGKHQVVFLVKGPIYLVCISCSDEPYESLKGQLELIYGQMILILTKSINRCFEKNSKFDMTPLLGGTDVVFSSLIHSFSWNPATFLHAYTCLPLPYATRQAAGAILQDIADSGVLFAILMCKHKVVSLVGAQKASLHPDDMLLLSNFVMSSESFRTSESFSPICLPRYNPMAFLYAYVHYLDVDTYLMLLTTSSDAFYHLKDCRGFGLNQSS
;
A
#
# COMPACT_ATOMS: atom_id res chain seq x y z
N MET A 1 -36.64 31.97 57.51
CA MET A 1 -37.74 32.25 56.56
C MET A 1 -37.84 31.01 55.68
N THR A 2 -38.74 30.08 56.06
CA THR A 2 -39.90 29.59 55.27
C THR A 2 -39.48 28.70 54.09
N SER A 3 -39.97 27.49 53.87
CA SER A 3 -40.85 26.56 54.60
C SER A 3 -40.91 25.28 53.77
N ASN A 4 -41.20 24.17 54.44
CA ASN A 4 -41.30 22.81 53.94
C ASN A 4 -42.61 22.56 53.16
N SER A 5 -42.68 21.36 52.54
CA SER A 5 -43.86 20.49 52.36
C SER A 5 -44.76 20.60 51.12
N GLY A 6 -45.15 19.43 50.57
CA GLY A 6 -46.38 19.25 49.79
C GLY A 6 -46.39 18.09 48.80
N SER A 7 -46.91 16.93 49.22
CA SER A 7 -47.13 15.68 48.46
C SER A 7 -48.63 15.36 48.35
N SER A 8 -49.13 14.84 47.22
CA SER A 8 -50.35 13.96 47.07
C SER A 8 -50.63 13.70 45.56
N SER A 9 -50.72 12.45 45.06
CA SER A 9 -51.91 11.56 44.90
C SER A 9 -52.96 12.12 43.91
N SER A 10 -53.65 11.41 43.00
CA SER A 10 -54.00 9.99 42.77
C SER A 10 -54.96 9.92 41.55
N SER A 11 -55.07 8.75 40.89
CA SER A 11 -56.29 8.06 40.33
C SER A 11 -57.40 8.89 39.61
N SER A 12 -58.16 8.46 38.59
CA SER A 12 -58.51 7.19 37.92
C SER A 12 -59.69 7.51 36.96
N SER A 13 -60.14 6.50 36.19
CA SER A 13 -61.46 6.34 35.52
C SER A 13 -61.72 7.23 34.29
N SER A 14 -62.34 6.78 33.20
CA SER A 14 -63.20 5.61 32.91
C SER A 14 -63.19 5.42 31.37
N GLU A 15 -63.23 4.20 30.83
CA GLU A 15 -64.45 3.51 30.32
C GLU A 15 -65.18 4.38 29.26
N ASP A 16 -65.38 3.96 28.01
CA ASP A 16 -66.20 2.80 27.68
C ASP A 16 -65.99 2.27 26.25
N GLU A 17 -66.26 0.98 26.13
CA GLU A 17 -66.26 0.14 24.93
C GLU A 17 -67.49 0.35 24.02
N SER A 18 -67.41 -0.34 22.87
CA SER A 18 -68.50 -0.93 22.07
C SER A 18 -68.80 -0.20 20.76
N ALA A 19 -69.14 -0.84 19.63
CA ALA A 19 -69.10 -2.19 19.08
C ALA A 19 -69.94 -2.10 17.79
N GLY A 20 -69.62 -2.88 16.74
CA GLY A 20 -70.55 -3.15 15.62
C GLY A 20 -69.96 -2.85 14.24
N ARG A 21 -69.36 -3.83 13.56
CA ARG A 21 -69.96 -4.84 12.64
C ARG A 21 -70.15 -4.39 11.18
N CYS A 22 -69.24 -4.90 10.34
CA CYS A 22 -69.39 -5.68 9.10
C CYS A 22 -70.20 -5.21 7.86
N SER A 23 -69.46 -5.21 6.74
CA SER A 23 -69.83 -5.56 5.33
C SER A 23 -70.67 -4.52 4.57
N SER A 24 -70.50 -4.21 3.28
CA SER A 24 -69.93 -4.95 2.14
C SER A 24 -69.73 -4.04 0.91
N THR A 25 -68.83 -4.45 0.00
CA THR A 25 -68.87 -4.34 -1.48
C THR A 25 -68.66 -2.99 -2.24
N VAL A 26 -67.52 -2.97 -2.95
CA VAL A 26 -67.34 -2.82 -4.43
C VAL A 26 -66.98 -1.45 -5.05
N ALA A 27 -65.81 -1.51 -5.74
CA ALA A 27 -65.39 -0.89 -7.01
C ALA A 27 -64.54 0.40 -7.07
N ASN A 28 -63.39 0.20 -7.73
CA ASN A 28 -62.60 1.09 -8.60
C ASN A 28 -61.87 2.28 -7.94
N SER A 29 -60.61 2.59 -8.22
CA SER A 29 -59.65 2.22 -9.28
C SER A 29 -58.23 2.59 -8.82
N ALA A 30 -57.24 1.80 -9.23
CA ALA A 30 -55.82 2.06 -9.01
C ALA A 30 -55.22 2.90 -10.15
N PRO A 31 -54.22 3.77 -9.88
CA PRO A 31 -53.20 4.13 -10.85
C PRO A 31 -51.87 3.41 -10.55
N LYS A 32 -51.32 2.75 -11.58
CA LYS A 32 -49.96 2.19 -11.61
C LYS A 32 -48.91 3.31 -11.62
N PRO A 33 -47.73 3.13 -11.02
CA PRO A 33 -46.52 3.83 -11.47
C PRO A 33 -45.84 3.07 -12.61
N SER A 34 -45.31 3.86 -13.53
CA SER A 34 -44.66 3.52 -14.79
C SER A 34 -43.30 2.86 -14.62
N ASN A 35 -43.06 1.93 -15.54
CA ASN A 35 -41.84 1.17 -15.79
C ASN A 35 -41.09 1.86 -16.95
N GLU A 36 -39.84 2.29 -16.76
CA GLU A 36 -38.84 2.72 -17.77
C GLU A 36 -37.66 3.36 -16.98
N GLN A 37 -36.37 3.03 -17.10
CA GLN A 37 -35.55 2.43 -18.15
C GLN A 37 -34.38 1.63 -17.52
N PHE A 38 -34.28 0.34 -17.83
CA PHE A 38 -33.02 -0.40 -17.82
C PHE A 38 -32.59 -0.55 -19.27
N ARG A 39 -31.39 -0.09 -19.64
CA ARG A 39 -30.74 -0.43 -20.90
C ARG A 39 -29.64 -1.45 -20.65
N SER A 40 -29.95 -2.68 -21.03
CA SER A 40 -29.02 -3.79 -21.24
C SER A 40 -28.06 -3.47 -22.38
N LEU A 41 -26.78 -3.81 -22.22
CA LEU A 41 -25.83 -3.90 -23.32
C LEU A 41 -25.77 -5.36 -23.76
N GLU A 42 -26.31 -5.63 -24.94
CA GLU A 42 -26.21 -6.89 -25.67
C GLU A 42 -24.79 -7.04 -26.25
N LEU A 43 -24.25 -8.25 -26.10
CA LEU A 43 -23.07 -8.73 -26.80
C LEU A 43 -23.47 -9.07 -28.23
N THR A 44 -22.83 -8.45 -29.22
CA THR A 44 -22.95 -8.84 -30.63
C THR A 44 -22.04 -10.04 -30.89
N GLU A 45 -22.67 -11.16 -31.24
CA GLU A 45 -22.07 -12.33 -31.88
C GLU A 45 -21.88 -12.01 -33.38
N ASP A 46 -20.66 -12.18 -33.89
CA ASP A 46 -20.41 -12.24 -35.34
C ASP A 46 -20.35 -13.73 -35.74
N GLU A 47 -21.39 -14.18 -36.43
CA GLU A 47 -21.40 -15.40 -37.22
C GLU A 47 -20.92 -15.08 -38.65
N GLU A 48 -19.85 -15.72 -39.12
CA GLU A 48 -19.63 -15.97 -40.55
C GLU A 48 -19.58 -17.48 -40.80
N GLU A 49 -20.49 -17.95 -41.65
CA GLU A 49 -20.69 -19.35 -41.98
C GLU A 49 -20.00 -19.73 -43.32
N SER A 50 -19.37 -20.91 -43.28
CA SER A 50 -19.19 -21.88 -44.36
C SER A 50 -18.06 -21.72 -45.39
N THR A 51 -17.16 -22.70 -45.41
CA THR A 51 -17.16 -23.71 -46.49
C THR A 51 -16.44 -24.98 -46.05
N ARG A 52 -16.98 -26.11 -46.51
CA ARG A 52 -16.61 -27.49 -46.22
C ARG A 52 -15.36 -27.89 -47.01
N ASP A 53 -14.49 -28.71 -46.43
CA ASP A 53 -14.26 -30.08 -46.93
C ASP A 53 -13.36 -30.89 -45.99
N CYS A 54 -13.78 -32.13 -45.73
CA CYS A 54 -13.04 -33.16 -45.03
C CYS A 54 -12.25 -33.99 -46.04
N LEU A 55 -10.97 -34.28 -45.80
CA LEU A 55 -10.34 -35.52 -46.28
C LEU A 55 -9.28 -36.03 -45.29
N GLU A 56 -9.28 -37.35 -45.20
CA GLU A 56 -8.60 -38.23 -44.26
C GLU A 56 -7.09 -38.44 -44.53
N ASN A 57 -6.47 -39.10 -43.53
CA ASN A 57 -5.36 -40.07 -43.63
C ASN A 57 -3.91 -39.57 -43.59
N GLY A 58 -3.13 -40.19 -42.69
CA GLY A 58 -1.71 -40.48 -42.94
C GLY A 58 -0.79 -40.48 -41.73
N ASP A 59 -0.78 -41.58 -40.97
CA ASP A 59 0.38 -41.99 -40.14
C ASP A 59 1.63 -42.17 -41.01
N VAL A 60 2.78 -41.63 -40.60
CA VAL A 60 4.10 -42.30 -40.77
C VAL A 60 5.04 -41.86 -39.65
N ALA A 61 5.41 -42.82 -38.80
CA ALA A 61 6.63 -42.78 -38.00
C ALA A 61 7.81 -43.36 -38.81
N MET A 62 9.01 -42.79 -38.67
CA MET A 62 10.26 -43.51 -38.91
C MET A 62 11.42 -42.91 -38.11
N ASN A 63 12.14 -43.82 -37.45
CA ASN A 63 13.33 -43.61 -36.64
C ASN A 63 14.57 -43.32 -37.50
N GLY A 64 15.56 -42.62 -36.92
CA GLY A 64 16.92 -42.52 -37.44
C GLY A 64 17.90 -41.99 -36.39
N LEU A 65 19.02 -42.67 -36.23
CA LEU A 65 19.92 -42.77 -35.06
C LEU A 65 21.26 -42.01 -35.32
N PHE A 66 21.79 -41.28 -34.30
CA PHE A 66 23.21 -40.91 -33.95
C PHE A 66 24.17 -40.36 -35.07
N ASP A 67 25.08 -39.40 -34.90
CA ASP A 67 26.00 -39.01 -33.81
C ASP A 67 26.51 -37.53 -34.03
N PRO A 68 27.26 -36.91 -33.09
CA PRO A 68 27.40 -35.46 -32.92
C PRO A 68 28.67 -34.86 -33.55
N GLU A 69 28.61 -33.57 -33.87
CA GLU A 69 29.69 -32.56 -33.77
C GLU A 69 29.18 -31.28 -34.45
N ASN A 70 28.98 -30.19 -33.69
CA ASN A 70 29.57 -28.87 -33.97
C ASN A 70 29.05 -27.83 -32.98
N GLU A 71 29.99 -27.11 -32.35
CA GLU A 71 29.71 -25.92 -31.54
C GLU A 71 29.13 -24.81 -32.42
N GLY A 72 28.05 -24.18 -31.94
CA GLY A 72 27.42 -23.06 -32.62
C GLY A 72 26.38 -22.39 -31.73
N SER A 73 26.80 -21.30 -31.09
CA SER A 73 25.98 -20.38 -30.30
C SER A 73 24.61 -20.11 -30.95
N ARG A 74 23.54 -20.64 -30.36
CA ARG A 74 22.16 -20.32 -30.74
C ARG A 74 21.52 -19.53 -29.59
N VAL A 75 21.29 -18.25 -29.85
CA VAL A 75 20.46 -17.36 -29.02
C VAL A 75 19.02 -17.83 -29.16
N GLU A 76 18.43 -18.34 -28.08
CA GLU A 76 16.98 -18.51 -27.99
C GLU A 76 16.36 -17.15 -27.63
N ILE A 77 15.68 -16.56 -28.61
CA ILE A 77 14.77 -15.44 -28.38
C ILE A 77 13.49 -16.07 -27.81
N VAL A 78 13.26 -15.86 -26.52
CA VAL A 78 11.97 -16.11 -25.91
C VAL A 78 11.20 -14.80 -25.99
N ASP A 79 10.28 -14.71 -26.94
CA ASP A 79 9.30 -13.62 -27.02
C ASP A 79 8.32 -13.78 -25.84
N GLU A 80 8.55 -13.03 -24.76
CA GLU A 80 7.51 -12.78 -23.78
C GLU A 80 6.59 -11.68 -24.31
N ALA A 81 5.42 -12.09 -24.80
CA ALA A 81 4.34 -11.21 -25.17
C ALA A 81 3.93 -10.34 -23.98
N MET A 82 4.29 -9.06 -24.01
CA MET A 82 3.69 -8.04 -23.15
C MET A 82 2.27 -7.78 -23.65
N ASN A 83 1.27 -8.16 -22.85
CA ASN A 83 -0.09 -7.64 -23.02
C ASN A 83 -0.08 -6.14 -22.68
N GLU A 84 0.02 -5.31 -23.72
CA GLU A 84 -0.36 -3.91 -23.65
C GLU A 84 -1.87 -3.83 -23.45
N PHE A 85 -2.29 -3.38 -22.27
CA PHE A 85 -3.66 -2.94 -22.07
C PHE A 85 -3.86 -1.64 -22.84
N VAL A 86 -4.71 -1.70 -23.88
CA VAL A 86 -5.19 -0.55 -24.63
C VAL A 86 -6.10 0.28 -23.73
N ASP A 87 -5.67 1.49 -23.40
CA ASP A 87 -6.48 2.47 -22.66
C ASP A 87 -7.66 2.89 -23.54
N SER A 88 -8.88 2.53 -23.11
CA SER A 88 -10.11 3.03 -23.70
C SER A 88 -10.45 4.36 -23.03
N GLU A 89 -10.43 5.45 -23.80
CA GLU A 89 -10.84 6.77 -23.33
C GLU A 89 -12.29 6.76 -22.85
N VAL A 90 -12.50 6.97 -21.55
CA VAL A 90 -13.79 7.39 -21.01
C VAL A 90 -13.57 8.69 -20.27
N GLY A 91 -14.09 9.78 -20.86
CA GLY A 91 -14.06 11.10 -20.25
C GLY A 91 -14.84 11.11 -18.94
N PHE A 92 -14.21 11.58 -17.87
CA PHE A 92 -14.89 11.90 -16.63
C PHE A 92 -14.81 13.40 -16.37
N ASP A 93 -16.00 13.98 -16.21
CA ASP A 93 -16.25 15.40 -16.01
C ASP A 93 -15.79 15.85 -14.63
N GLY A 94 -15.33 17.10 -14.57
CA GLY A 94 -14.55 17.64 -13.46
C GLY A 94 -15.38 17.96 -12.21
N ALA A 95 -14.92 17.45 -11.06
CA ALA A 95 -15.16 18.06 -9.76
C ALA A 95 -13.82 18.12 -9.01
N GLY A 96 -13.11 19.23 -9.21
CA GLY A 96 -11.85 19.52 -8.51
C GLY A 96 -12.12 19.78 -7.03
N VAL A 97 -11.56 18.94 -6.15
CA VAL A 97 -11.47 19.24 -4.73
C VAL A 97 -10.38 20.27 -4.52
N VAL A 98 -10.80 21.53 -4.39
CA VAL A 98 -9.94 22.67 -4.08
C VAL A 98 -9.60 22.66 -2.59
N TRP A 99 -8.31 22.60 -2.26
CA TRP A 99 -7.81 22.89 -0.92
C TRP A 99 -7.77 24.41 -0.73
N GLY A 100 -8.85 24.99 -0.19
CA GLY A 100 -8.94 26.41 0.13
C GLY A 100 -8.70 26.68 1.62
N ARG A 101 -7.59 27.36 1.96
CA ARG A 101 -7.48 28.18 3.18
C ARG A 101 -7.40 29.63 2.75
N THR A 102 -8.46 30.41 3.00
CA THR A 102 -8.50 31.85 2.78
C THR A 102 -8.25 32.59 4.10
N ASN A 103 -7.19 33.39 4.14
CA ASN A 103 -7.01 34.49 5.09
C ASN A 103 -7.14 35.81 4.33
N SER A 104 -8.01 36.70 4.80
CA SER A 104 -7.96 38.13 4.52
C SER A 104 -8.36 38.88 5.78
N GLU A 105 -7.46 39.72 6.27
CA GLU A 105 -7.53 40.55 7.46
C GLU A 105 -8.45 41.77 7.27
N LEU A 106 -9.09 42.24 8.36
CA LEU A 106 -9.26 43.67 8.72
C LEU A 106 -9.78 43.77 10.18
N GLU A 107 -9.05 44.52 11.01
CA GLU A 107 -9.18 44.65 12.48
C GLU A 107 -10.12 45.81 12.91
N VAL A 108 -10.84 45.66 14.04
CA VAL A 108 -11.10 46.71 15.09
C VAL A 108 -11.36 46.02 16.46
N GLU A 109 -10.81 46.59 17.54
CA GLU A 109 -10.52 46.03 18.88
C GLU A 109 -11.66 45.95 19.96
N ARG A 110 -11.74 44.77 20.65
CA ARG A 110 -11.77 44.42 22.13
C ARG A 110 -12.76 45.00 23.18
N PRO A 111 -12.90 44.39 24.42
CA PRO A 111 -12.47 43.07 24.98
C PRO A 111 -13.60 42.27 25.74
N THR A 112 -13.48 40.96 25.99
CA THR A 112 -12.93 40.35 27.24
C THR A 112 -12.80 38.80 27.15
N SER A 113 -11.66 38.26 27.58
CA SER A 113 -11.22 36.83 27.62
C SER A 113 -11.69 36.09 28.91
N PRO A 114 -11.32 34.82 29.29
CA PRO A 114 -10.22 33.89 28.87
C PRO A 114 -10.65 32.42 28.58
N GLY A 115 -9.86 31.44 28.11
CA GLY A 115 -8.45 31.29 27.73
C GLY A 115 -8.06 29.79 27.62
N SER A 116 -6.88 29.52 27.03
CA SER A 116 -6.04 28.29 27.12
C SER A 116 -6.37 27.11 26.20
N SER A 117 -5.46 26.49 25.44
CA SER A 117 -4.02 26.70 25.17
C SER A 117 -3.65 25.99 23.85
N GLY A 118 -2.72 26.55 23.08
CA GLY A 118 -2.11 25.93 21.91
C GLY A 118 -0.62 25.68 22.14
N TYR A 119 -0.03 24.80 21.33
CA TYR A 119 1.39 24.84 21.01
C TYR A 119 1.61 24.48 19.54
N ALA A 120 2.19 25.45 18.82
CA ALA A 120 2.84 25.30 17.53
C ALA A 120 4.26 24.77 17.76
N GLY A 121 4.68 23.78 16.96
CA GLY A 121 6.05 23.31 16.94
C GLY A 121 6.91 24.19 16.03
N GLU A 122 7.70 25.07 16.63
CA GLU A 122 8.81 25.74 15.95
C GLU A 122 10.03 24.83 15.83
N ARG A 123 10.71 24.99 14.70
CA ARG A 123 11.91 24.28 14.26
C ARG A 123 13.13 24.86 15.00
N GLY A 124 13.67 24.12 15.96
CA GLY A 124 14.88 24.50 16.69
C GLY A 124 16.11 23.71 16.26
N SER A 125 17.06 24.37 15.61
CA SER A 125 18.46 23.93 15.57
C SER A 125 19.09 24.14 16.95
N SER A 126 19.85 23.18 17.45
CA SER A 126 20.69 23.38 18.64
C SER A 126 22.10 22.86 18.36
N SER A 127 23.03 23.81 18.30
CA SER A 127 24.47 23.63 18.47
C SER A 127 24.74 23.40 19.95
N ALA A 128 25.42 22.31 20.30
CA ALA A 128 26.01 22.13 21.63
C ALA A 128 27.48 21.72 21.50
N THR A 129 28.35 22.65 21.85
CA THR A 129 29.79 22.45 22.03
C THR A 129 30.01 21.79 23.38
N SER A 130 30.64 20.61 23.40
CA SER A 130 31.43 20.18 24.56
C SER A 130 32.63 19.36 24.09
N VAL A 131 33.76 19.66 24.71
CA VAL A 131 35.12 19.39 24.24
C VAL A 131 35.60 18.01 24.70
N SER A 132 36.04 17.23 23.71
CA SER A 132 36.95 16.07 23.70
C SER A 132 37.34 15.38 25.01
N ARG A 133 37.12 14.06 25.04
CA ARG A 133 38.20 13.09 25.32
C ARG A 133 38.16 11.97 24.28
N ALA A 134 39.30 11.77 23.65
CA ALA A 134 39.58 10.69 22.72
C ALA A 134 39.62 9.36 23.49
N ASP A 135 38.97 8.35 22.92
CA ASP A 135 39.54 7.01 22.77
C ASP A 135 38.77 6.34 21.61
N ASP A 136 39.52 6.09 20.54
CA ASP A 136 39.12 5.33 19.37
C ASP A 136 39.07 3.84 19.74
N GLU A 137 37.96 3.16 19.49
CA GLU A 137 37.95 1.72 19.15
C GLU A 137 36.57 1.29 18.62
N ILE A 138 36.51 0.97 17.32
CA ILE A 138 35.44 0.19 16.69
C ILE A 138 36.13 -1.00 16.03
N GLU A 139 36.03 -2.17 16.63
CA GLU A 139 36.49 -3.43 16.04
C GLU A 139 35.35 -4.18 15.33
N GLU A 140 35.49 -4.38 14.02
CA GLU A 140 35.00 -5.57 13.34
C GLU A 140 36.17 -6.18 12.56
N VAL A 141 36.83 -7.20 13.12
CA VAL A 141 37.62 -8.16 12.34
C VAL A 141 37.46 -9.57 12.92
N THR A 142 36.80 -10.43 12.15
CA THR A 142 36.82 -11.88 12.29
C THR A 142 38.24 -12.41 12.08
N LYS A 143 38.85 -13.03 13.09
CA LYS A 143 39.96 -13.98 12.91
C LYS A 143 39.83 -15.18 13.85
N ASN A 144 39.61 -16.35 13.24
CA ASN A 144 39.75 -17.66 13.85
C ASN A 144 41.20 -17.88 14.33
N ASN A 145 41.37 -18.35 15.57
CA ASN A 145 42.28 -19.45 15.88
C ASN A 145 41.93 -20.09 17.23
N GLY A 146 42.01 -21.42 17.29
CA GLY A 146 41.30 -22.26 18.26
C GLY A 146 41.87 -22.33 19.68
N GLY A 147 40.97 -22.73 20.59
CA GLY A 147 41.25 -23.16 21.96
C GLY A 147 39.94 -23.57 22.63
N VAL A 148 39.83 -24.84 23.02
CA VAL A 148 38.63 -25.44 23.64
C VAL A 148 38.48 -24.95 25.09
N ALA A 149 37.36 -24.34 25.43
CA ALA A 149 36.74 -24.40 26.77
C ALA A 149 35.29 -23.89 26.72
N VAL A 150 34.44 -24.56 27.48
CA VAL A 150 32.98 -24.42 27.60
C VAL A 150 32.56 -23.22 28.47
N ASP A 151 31.32 -22.77 28.22
CA ASP A 151 30.41 -21.95 29.03
C ASP A 151 30.28 -20.42 28.80
N ALA A 152 29.00 -20.06 28.56
CA ALA A 152 28.31 -18.77 28.69
C ALA A 152 28.74 -17.60 27.77
N VAL A 153 27.98 -17.40 26.69
CA VAL A 153 27.97 -16.14 25.92
C VAL A 153 27.06 -15.13 26.62
N PRO A 154 27.54 -13.93 27.01
CA PRO A 154 26.67 -12.82 27.35
C PRO A 154 26.17 -12.16 26.05
N ASP A 155 24.85 -12.15 25.87
CA ASP A 155 24.19 -11.44 24.76
C ASP A 155 24.64 -9.98 24.72
N SER A 156 25.30 -9.58 23.63
CA SER A 156 25.44 -8.15 23.30
C SER A 156 24.05 -7.61 22.98
N PRO A 157 23.64 -6.45 23.54
CA PRO A 157 22.31 -5.91 23.30
C PRO A 157 22.23 -5.52 21.82
N SER A 158 21.45 -6.27 21.05
CA SER A 158 21.07 -5.88 19.70
C SER A 158 20.45 -4.48 19.78
N VAL A 159 21.10 -3.47 19.19
CA VAL A 159 20.53 -2.13 19.06
C VAL A 159 19.19 -2.28 18.34
N SER A 160 18.10 -1.97 19.03
CA SER A 160 16.75 -2.09 18.47
C SER A 160 16.65 -1.20 17.23
N TRP A 161 16.14 -1.77 16.13
CA TRP A 161 15.95 -1.02 14.91
C TRP A 161 14.81 0.01 15.11
N VAL A 162 15.07 1.28 14.76
CA VAL A 162 14.10 2.38 14.85
C VAL A 162 13.58 2.79 13.46
N PRO A 163 12.27 2.77 13.20
CA PRO A 163 11.69 3.21 11.92
C PRO A 163 11.99 4.68 11.59
N GLY A 164 11.88 5.04 10.32
CA GLY A 164 11.94 6.41 9.82
C GLY A 164 13.25 6.78 9.11
N LYS A 165 13.34 8.06 8.73
CA LYS A 165 14.50 8.65 8.06
C LYS A 165 15.70 8.67 9.00
N ARG A 166 16.88 8.28 8.49
CA ARG A 166 18.12 8.24 9.29
C ARG A 166 19.25 8.98 8.59
N TYR A 167 20.14 9.55 9.41
CA TYR A 167 21.40 10.17 8.97
C TYR A 167 21.19 11.33 7.99
N GLY A 168 20.26 12.25 8.29
CA GLY A 168 19.95 13.40 7.41
C GLY A 168 21.10 14.41 7.28
N ASP A 169 22.13 14.29 8.09
CA ASP A 169 23.36 15.07 7.97
C ASP A 169 24.32 14.50 6.91
N GLU A 170 24.20 13.22 6.56
CA GLU A 170 25.11 12.55 5.62
C GLU A 170 24.79 12.84 4.14
N ASP A 171 25.84 12.75 3.32
CA ASP A 171 25.83 12.91 1.86
C ASP A 171 26.71 11.83 1.18
N ASP A 172 26.92 11.94 -0.13
CA ASP A 172 27.74 10.98 -0.88
C ASP A 172 29.24 11.13 -0.64
N ALA A 173 29.71 12.19 0.04
CA ALA A 173 31.11 12.35 0.47
C ALA A 173 31.37 11.68 1.83
N SER A 174 30.32 11.45 2.61
CA SER A 174 30.38 10.89 3.95
C SER A 174 30.88 9.43 3.93
N ILE A 175 31.95 9.15 4.67
CA ILE A 175 32.57 7.81 4.71
C ILE A 175 31.60 6.77 5.30
N SER A 176 30.87 7.13 6.35
CA SER A 176 29.83 6.28 6.94
C SER A 176 28.77 5.91 5.91
N TRP A 177 28.33 6.88 5.09
CA TRP A 177 27.38 6.69 4.00
C TRP A 177 27.88 5.66 3.00
N ARG A 178 29.09 5.83 2.48
CA ARG A 178 29.72 4.91 1.50
C ARG A 178 29.98 3.50 2.04
N LYS A 179 30.16 3.34 3.35
CA LYS A 179 30.41 2.02 3.98
C LYS A 179 29.16 1.14 4.07
N ARG A 180 27.96 1.69 3.85
CA ARG A 180 26.71 0.92 3.97
C ARG A 180 26.58 -0.08 2.82
N LYS A 181 26.13 -1.30 3.16
CA LYS A 181 26.07 -2.41 2.20
C LYS A 181 24.96 -2.29 1.13
N LYS A 182 23.95 -1.45 1.38
CA LYS A 182 22.78 -1.34 0.50
C LYS A 182 22.09 0.01 0.61
N HIS A 183 21.97 0.71 -0.52
CA HIS A 183 21.21 1.95 -0.67
C HIS A 183 20.02 1.74 -1.59
N PHE A 184 18.95 2.49 -1.33
CA PHE A 184 17.80 2.62 -2.22
C PHE A 184 17.54 4.10 -2.48
N PHE A 185 17.22 4.40 -3.74
CA PHE A 185 16.87 5.74 -4.21
C PHE A 185 15.60 5.66 -5.06
N ILE A 186 14.78 6.69 -4.94
CA ILE A 186 13.70 7.01 -5.87
C ILE A 186 14.01 8.42 -6.40
N LEU A 187 14.02 8.60 -7.71
CA LEU A 187 14.24 9.88 -8.36
C LEU A 187 13.33 10.05 -9.58
N SER A 188 13.07 11.29 -9.98
CA SER A 188 12.31 11.59 -11.19
C SER A 188 13.17 11.41 -12.46
N ASN A 189 12.53 11.39 -13.61
CA ASN A 189 13.20 11.43 -14.92
C ASN A 189 14.09 12.66 -15.14
N SER A 190 13.85 13.75 -14.40
CA SER A 190 14.70 14.95 -14.35
C SER A 190 15.87 14.84 -13.35
N GLY A 191 16.04 13.70 -12.69
CA GLY A 191 17.13 13.43 -11.76
C GLY A 191 16.91 14.00 -10.36
N LYS A 192 15.69 14.51 -10.06
CA LYS A 192 15.37 15.04 -8.74
C LYS A 192 15.19 13.89 -7.76
N PRO A 193 15.86 13.90 -6.60
CA PRO A 193 15.65 12.89 -5.56
C PRO A 193 14.25 13.04 -4.95
N ILE A 194 13.54 11.92 -4.86
CA ILE A 194 12.21 11.80 -4.23
C ILE A 194 12.33 11.10 -2.86
N TYR A 195 13.17 10.07 -2.78
CA TYR A 195 13.43 9.33 -1.54
C TYR A 195 14.84 8.75 -1.54
N SER A 196 15.50 8.75 -0.39
CA SER A 196 16.71 7.97 -0.13
C SER A 196 16.62 7.23 1.21
N ARG A 197 17.10 5.98 1.26
CA ARG A 197 17.12 5.20 2.52
C ARG A 197 17.99 5.85 3.60
N TYR A 198 19.09 6.47 3.20
CA TYR A 198 20.10 7.07 4.06
C TYR A 198 20.59 8.39 3.45
N GLY A 199 20.94 9.35 4.29
CA GLY A 199 21.34 10.69 3.84
C GLY A 199 20.12 11.57 3.50
N ASP A 200 20.34 12.86 3.38
CA ASP A 200 19.31 13.82 2.96
C ASP A 200 19.20 13.89 1.43
N GLU A 201 17.97 13.90 0.91
CA GLU A 201 17.68 13.95 -0.52
C GLU A 201 18.29 15.18 -1.19
N HIS A 202 18.21 16.36 -0.57
CA HIS A 202 18.76 17.59 -1.15
C HIS A 202 20.28 17.54 -1.25
N LYS A 203 20.96 17.00 -0.23
CA LYS A 203 22.41 16.78 -0.26
C LYS A 203 22.83 15.76 -1.32
N LEU A 204 21.99 14.75 -1.57
CA LEU A 204 22.22 13.69 -2.56
C LEU A 204 21.74 14.05 -3.99
N ALA A 205 21.35 15.30 -4.24
CA ALA A 205 20.84 15.72 -5.55
C ALA A 205 21.88 15.55 -6.67
N GLY A 206 23.15 15.88 -6.43
CA GLY A 206 24.23 15.69 -7.42
C GLY A 206 24.46 14.21 -7.75
N PHE A 207 24.39 13.34 -6.74
CA PHE A 207 24.48 11.90 -6.93
C PHE A 207 23.28 11.36 -7.73
N SER A 208 22.07 11.82 -7.43
CA SER A 208 20.84 11.43 -8.14
C SER A 208 20.87 11.86 -9.61
N ALA A 209 21.38 13.06 -9.90
CA ALA A 209 21.59 13.53 -11.28
C ALA A 209 22.58 12.62 -12.04
N THR A 210 23.61 12.11 -11.36
CA THR A 210 24.56 11.16 -11.97
C THR A 210 23.90 9.83 -12.32
N LEU A 211 23.05 9.30 -11.43
CA LEU A 211 22.26 8.09 -11.71
C LEU A 211 21.32 8.30 -12.90
N GLN A 212 20.65 9.44 -12.96
CA GLN A 212 19.79 9.79 -14.09
C GLN A 212 20.58 9.90 -15.41
N ALA A 213 21.77 10.49 -15.37
CA ALA A 213 22.62 10.62 -16.56
C ALA A 213 23.04 9.26 -17.13
N ILE A 214 23.32 8.27 -16.27
CA ILE A 214 23.60 6.89 -16.70
C ILE A 214 22.39 6.30 -17.42
N ILE A 215 21.18 6.44 -16.86
CA ILE A 215 19.93 5.94 -17.47
C ILE A 215 19.72 6.59 -18.84
N SER A 216 19.81 7.93 -18.90
CA SER A 216 19.60 8.69 -20.13
C SER A 216 20.62 8.38 -21.22
N PHE A 217 21.90 8.16 -20.86
CA PHE A 217 22.93 7.79 -21.83
C PHE A 217 22.61 6.49 -22.56
N VAL A 218 22.14 5.47 -21.83
CA VAL A 218 21.78 4.16 -22.41
C VAL A 218 20.49 4.26 -23.22
N GLU A 219 19.50 5.02 -22.72
CA GLU A 219 18.22 5.26 -23.41
C GLU A 219 18.40 5.98 -24.75
N ASN A 220 19.30 6.96 -24.82
CA ASN A 220 19.67 7.63 -26.08
C ASN A 220 20.31 6.68 -27.10
N GLY A 221 20.88 5.56 -26.65
CA GLY A 221 21.39 4.48 -27.49
C GLY A 221 20.31 3.50 -27.97
N GLY A 222 19.05 3.68 -27.56
CA GLY A 222 17.94 2.78 -27.90
C GLY A 222 17.83 1.54 -27.01
N ASP A 223 18.52 1.50 -25.87
CA ASP A 223 18.50 0.38 -24.92
C ASP A 223 18.07 0.85 -23.51
N ARG A 224 17.84 -0.09 -22.58
CA ARG A 224 17.45 0.21 -21.20
C ARG A 224 18.42 -0.40 -20.20
N VAL A 225 19.03 0.46 -19.38
CA VAL A 225 19.93 0.00 -18.32
C VAL A 225 19.17 -0.83 -17.27
N LYS A 226 19.70 -2.03 -16.98
CA LYS A 226 19.15 -2.92 -15.94
C LYS A 226 20.10 -3.05 -14.75
N LEU A 227 21.38 -3.27 -15.02
CA LEU A 227 22.40 -3.56 -14.01
C LEU A 227 23.75 -3.00 -14.45
N VAL A 228 24.46 -2.36 -13.53
CA VAL A 228 25.89 -2.06 -13.65
C VAL A 228 26.62 -2.78 -12.52
N ARG A 229 27.69 -3.51 -12.84
CA ARG A 229 28.51 -4.21 -11.84
C ARG A 229 29.89 -3.55 -11.76
N ALA A 230 30.27 -3.11 -10.56
CA ALA A 230 31.55 -2.47 -10.27
C ALA A 230 32.23 -3.15 -9.09
N GLY A 231 33.11 -4.11 -9.38
CA GLY A 231 33.72 -4.96 -8.36
C GLY A 231 32.66 -5.74 -7.58
N LYS A 232 32.59 -5.52 -6.26
CA LYS A 232 31.58 -6.13 -5.37
C LYS A 232 30.23 -5.43 -5.39
N HIS A 233 30.11 -4.27 -6.04
CA HIS A 233 28.87 -3.51 -6.07
C HIS A 233 28.03 -3.84 -7.30
N GLN A 234 26.73 -3.96 -7.08
CA GLN A 234 25.69 -4.07 -8.09
C GLN A 234 24.81 -2.83 -8.00
N VAL A 235 24.65 -2.13 -9.12
CA VAL A 235 23.73 -0.99 -9.27
C VAL A 235 22.58 -1.46 -10.15
N VAL A 236 21.43 -1.71 -9.54
CA VAL A 236 20.22 -2.19 -10.19
C VAL A 236 19.29 -1.02 -10.46
N PHE A 237 18.81 -0.92 -11.69
CA PHE A 237 17.92 0.15 -12.14
C PHE A 237 16.53 -0.42 -12.46
N LEU A 238 15.50 0.30 -12.01
CA LEU A 238 14.11 0.03 -12.35
C LEU A 238 13.43 1.32 -12.80
N VAL A 239 13.07 1.39 -14.08
CA VAL A 239 12.44 2.56 -14.70
C VAL A 239 10.94 2.33 -14.86
N LYS A 240 10.12 3.16 -14.20
CA LYS A 240 8.64 3.12 -14.25
C LYS A 240 8.10 4.46 -14.71
N GLY A 241 8.07 4.67 -16.04
CA GLY A 241 7.67 5.94 -16.63
C GLY A 241 8.59 7.07 -16.15
N PRO A 242 8.07 8.15 -15.55
CA PRO A 242 8.88 9.27 -15.07
C PRO A 242 9.56 9.01 -13.71
N ILE A 243 9.40 7.82 -13.12
CA ILE A 243 9.93 7.49 -11.79
C ILE A 243 10.98 6.39 -11.94
N TYR A 244 12.19 6.69 -11.49
CA TYR A 244 13.33 5.79 -11.54
C TYR A 244 13.69 5.36 -10.12
N LEU A 245 13.83 4.05 -9.94
CA LEU A 245 14.27 3.46 -8.69
C LEU A 245 15.62 2.81 -8.89
N VAL A 246 16.52 2.98 -7.92
CA VAL A 246 17.89 2.47 -7.98
C VAL A 246 18.26 1.79 -6.68
N CYS A 247 18.78 0.57 -6.77
CA CYS A 247 19.42 -0.12 -5.64
C CYS A 247 20.92 -0.19 -5.90
N ILE A 248 21.73 0.27 -4.94
CA ILE A 248 23.18 0.05 -4.94
C ILE A 248 23.50 -0.89 -3.81
N SER A 249 24.03 -2.08 -4.11
CA SER A 249 24.31 -3.07 -3.09
C SER A 249 25.65 -3.78 -3.28
N CYS A 250 26.34 -4.06 -2.19
CA CYS A 250 27.46 -4.99 -2.13
C CYS A 250 27.14 -6.24 -1.28
N SER A 251 25.86 -6.59 -1.16
CA SER A 251 25.44 -7.90 -0.66
C SER A 251 25.52 -8.96 -1.76
N ASP A 252 25.41 -10.23 -1.34
CA ASP A 252 25.43 -11.39 -2.24
C ASP A 252 24.03 -11.71 -2.84
N GLU A 253 23.10 -10.76 -2.79
CA GLU A 253 21.77 -10.95 -3.36
C GLU A 253 21.80 -10.95 -4.89
N PRO A 254 21.03 -11.84 -5.54
CA PRO A 254 20.96 -11.87 -6.99
C PRO A 254 20.18 -10.67 -7.53
N TYR A 255 20.42 -10.35 -8.80
CA TYR A 255 19.77 -9.24 -9.51
C TYR A 255 18.24 -9.25 -9.33
N GLU A 256 17.59 -10.41 -9.50
CA GLU A 256 16.13 -10.50 -9.41
C GLU A 256 15.60 -10.23 -8.01
N SER A 257 16.33 -10.58 -6.94
CA SER A 257 15.95 -10.21 -5.57
C SER A 257 15.99 -8.70 -5.36
N LEU A 258 17.06 -8.04 -5.83
CA LEU A 258 17.21 -6.59 -5.69
C LEU A 258 16.19 -5.84 -6.55
N LYS A 259 15.90 -6.33 -7.75
CA LYS A 259 14.84 -5.81 -8.63
C LYS A 259 13.46 -5.98 -7.99
N GLY A 260 13.16 -7.15 -7.41
CA GLY A 260 11.91 -7.39 -6.69
C GLY A 260 11.72 -6.45 -5.49
N GLN A 261 12.79 -6.14 -4.76
CA GLN A 261 12.78 -5.13 -3.70
C GLN A 261 12.43 -3.73 -4.25
N LEU A 262 12.97 -3.34 -5.40
CA LEU A 262 12.61 -2.09 -6.06
C LEU A 262 11.14 -2.09 -6.53
N GLU A 263 10.64 -3.21 -7.05
CA GLU A 263 9.23 -3.35 -7.44
C GLU A 263 8.28 -3.17 -6.24
N LEU A 264 8.60 -3.75 -5.08
CA LEU A 264 7.83 -3.55 -3.85
C LEU A 264 7.90 -2.11 -3.34
N ILE A 265 9.06 -1.46 -3.41
CA ILE A 265 9.19 -0.03 -3.05
C ILE A 265 8.32 0.83 -3.98
N TYR A 266 8.35 0.58 -5.30
CA TYR A 266 7.48 1.26 -6.24
C TYR A 266 6.00 0.99 -5.93
N GLY A 267 5.64 -0.27 -5.65
CA GLY A 267 4.29 -0.64 -5.23
C GLY A 267 3.82 0.11 -3.99
N GLN A 268 4.69 0.29 -2.98
CA GLN A 268 4.36 1.05 -1.77
C GLN A 268 4.07 2.53 -2.07
N MET A 269 4.83 3.12 -2.99
CA MET A 269 4.60 4.50 -3.43
C MET A 269 3.27 4.61 -4.20
N ILE A 270 2.96 3.64 -5.07
CA ILE A 270 1.66 3.59 -5.76
C ILE A 270 0.53 3.40 -4.75
N LEU A 271 0.70 2.59 -3.71
CA LEU A 271 -0.32 2.43 -2.66
C LEU A 271 -0.70 3.76 -1.98
N ILE A 272 0.26 4.67 -1.84
CA ILE A 272 0.03 5.99 -1.22
C ILE A 272 -0.60 6.99 -2.22
N LEU A 273 -0.20 6.99 -3.51
CA LEU A 273 -0.54 8.06 -4.45
C LEU A 273 -1.39 7.68 -5.67
N THR A 274 -1.38 6.43 -6.12
CA THR A 274 -1.77 5.92 -7.46
C THR A 274 -0.78 6.20 -8.60
N LYS A 275 -0.94 5.46 -9.71
CA LYS A 275 -0.17 5.62 -10.96
C LYS A 275 -0.58 6.87 -11.75
N SER A 276 -1.68 7.54 -11.37
CA SER A 276 -2.07 8.83 -11.97
C SER A 276 -1.01 9.92 -11.80
N ILE A 277 -0.07 9.75 -10.86
CA ILE A 277 1.09 10.62 -10.67
C ILE A 277 1.93 10.79 -11.94
N ASN A 278 1.94 9.81 -12.85
CA ASN A 278 2.64 9.91 -14.13
C ASN A 278 2.10 11.06 -14.98
N ARG A 279 0.78 11.30 -14.95
CA ARG A 279 0.12 12.40 -15.66
C ARG A 279 0.60 13.77 -15.17
N CYS A 280 0.99 13.89 -13.91
CA CYS A 280 1.57 15.13 -13.38
C CYS A 280 2.94 15.44 -14.02
N PHE A 281 3.75 14.41 -14.25
CA PHE A 281 5.04 14.55 -14.93
C PHE A 281 4.90 14.78 -16.44
N GLU A 282 3.91 14.17 -17.09
CA GLU A 282 3.58 14.44 -18.49
C GLU A 282 3.19 15.91 -18.70
N LYS A 283 2.38 16.47 -17.80
CA LYS A 283 1.99 17.89 -17.82
C LYS A 283 3.15 18.82 -17.47
N ASN A 284 4.00 18.41 -16.53
CA ASN A 284 5.13 19.20 -16.07
C ASN A 284 6.31 18.28 -15.69
N SER A 285 7.31 18.19 -16.56
CA SER A 285 8.52 17.38 -16.31
C SER A 285 9.35 17.84 -15.10
N LYS A 286 9.11 19.07 -14.60
CA LYS A 286 9.73 19.62 -13.39
C LYS A 286 8.87 19.43 -12.13
N PHE A 287 7.73 18.74 -12.23
CA PHE A 287 6.86 18.45 -11.09
C PHE A 287 7.64 17.86 -9.92
N ASP A 288 7.32 18.31 -8.70
CA ASP A 288 7.91 17.80 -7.47
C ASP A 288 6.83 17.06 -6.68
N MET A 289 6.99 15.74 -6.59
CA MET A 289 6.05 14.87 -5.88
C MET A 289 6.43 14.65 -4.41
N THR A 290 7.61 15.09 -3.97
CA THR A 290 8.10 14.89 -2.60
C THR A 290 7.10 15.34 -1.53
N PRO A 291 6.41 16.50 -1.67
CA PRO A 291 5.40 16.92 -0.71
C PRO A 291 4.22 15.94 -0.56
N LEU A 292 3.90 15.18 -1.61
CA LEU A 292 2.80 14.21 -1.58
C LEU A 292 3.15 12.95 -0.78
N LEU A 293 4.44 12.67 -0.60
CA LEU A 293 4.94 11.57 0.22
C LEU A 293 5.39 12.03 1.62
N GLY A 294 5.13 13.28 1.98
CA GLY A 294 5.51 13.83 3.28
C GLY A 294 4.95 12.99 4.43
N GLY A 295 5.82 12.62 5.38
CA GLY A 295 5.44 11.82 6.55
C GLY A 295 5.37 10.31 6.31
N THR A 296 5.70 9.83 5.11
CA THR A 296 5.65 8.39 4.77
C THR A 296 7.00 7.68 4.87
N ASP A 297 8.06 8.35 5.35
CA ASP A 297 9.40 7.77 5.53
C ASP A 297 9.40 6.50 6.38
N VAL A 298 8.56 6.47 7.41
CA VAL A 298 8.39 5.31 8.31
C VAL A 298 7.87 4.10 7.53
N VAL A 299 6.94 4.31 6.59
CA VAL A 299 6.37 3.25 5.74
C VAL A 299 7.44 2.64 4.83
N PHE A 300 8.22 3.48 4.13
CA PHE A 300 9.30 3.00 3.25
C PHE A 300 10.42 2.33 4.03
N SER A 301 10.87 2.93 5.13
CA SER A 301 11.93 2.37 5.95
C SER A 301 11.53 1.03 6.59
N SER A 302 10.27 0.88 7.02
CA SER A 302 9.72 -0.39 7.51
C SER A 302 9.71 -1.46 6.41
N LEU A 303 9.22 -1.13 5.22
CA LEU A 303 9.24 -2.06 4.08
C LEU A 303 10.67 -2.51 3.76
N ILE A 304 11.60 -1.56 3.64
CA ILE A 304 13.00 -1.85 3.34
C ILE A 304 13.65 -2.69 4.45
N HIS A 305 13.30 -2.46 5.71
CA HIS A 305 13.79 -3.29 6.81
C HIS A 305 13.24 -4.73 6.73
N SER A 306 11.98 -4.89 6.31
CA SER A 306 11.35 -6.20 6.15
C SER A 306 12.06 -7.11 5.14
N PHE A 307 12.74 -6.55 4.13
CA PHE A 307 13.54 -7.32 3.17
C PHE A 307 14.67 -8.13 3.81
N SER A 308 15.08 -7.79 5.05
CA SER A 308 16.18 -8.47 5.75
C SER A 308 15.72 -9.68 6.57
N TRP A 309 14.42 -9.82 6.85
CA TRP A 309 13.93 -10.84 7.79
C TRP A 309 12.59 -11.48 7.39
N ASN A 310 11.79 -10.85 6.53
CA ASN A 310 10.49 -11.35 6.14
C ASN A 310 10.57 -12.10 4.79
N PRO A 311 10.54 -13.45 4.79
CA PRO A 311 10.64 -14.24 3.57
C PRO A 311 9.46 -14.00 2.60
N ALA A 312 8.33 -13.52 3.11
CA ALA A 312 7.15 -13.24 2.30
C ALA A 312 7.43 -12.19 1.21
N THR A 313 8.32 -11.23 1.49
CA THR A 313 8.76 -10.20 0.53
C THR A 313 9.56 -10.76 -0.64
N PHE A 314 10.31 -11.84 -0.42
CA PHE A 314 11.06 -12.54 -1.48
C PHE A 314 10.18 -13.53 -2.25
N LEU A 315 9.25 -14.18 -1.56
CA LEU A 315 8.38 -15.21 -2.14
C LEU A 315 7.13 -14.65 -2.84
N HIS A 316 6.92 -13.34 -2.83
CA HIS A 316 5.67 -12.71 -3.30
C HIS A 316 4.43 -13.38 -2.71
N ALA A 317 4.45 -13.57 -1.39
CA ALA A 317 3.44 -14.30 -0.63
C ALA A 317 3.01 -13.51 0.61
N TYR A 318 1.94 -13.93 1.28
CA TYR A 318 1.62 -13.48 2.63
C TYR A 318 1.51 -14.69 3.57
N THR A 319 1.76 -14.47 4.86
CA THR A 319 1.69 -15.54 5.85
C THR A 319 0.30 -15.59 6.47
N CYS A 320 -0.33 -16.76 6.50
CA CYS A 320 -1.58 -16.96 7.24
C CYS A 320 -1.29 -17.26 8.72
N LEU A 321 -2.18 -16.86 9.63
CA LEU A 321 -2.11 -17.26 11.03
C LEU A 321 -2.63 -18.71 11.19
N PRO A 322 -1.81 -19.66 11.67
CA PRO A 322 -2.28 -21.02 11.91
C PRO A 322 -3.32 -21.04 13.02
N LEU A 323 -4.53 -21.51 12.70
CA LEU A 323 -5.67 -21.58 13.62
C LEU A 323 -6.42 -22.92 13.49
N PRO A 324 -7.12 -23.39 14.54
CA PRO A 324 -8.01 -24.54 14.45
C PRO A 324 -9.08 -24.36 13.37
N TYR A 325 -9.48 -25.45 12.73
CA TYR A 325 -10.45 -25.42 11.63
C TYR A 325 -11.74 -24.69 12.01
N ALA A 326 -12.32 -24.98 13.18
CA ALA A 326 -13.54 -24.34 13.65
C ALA A 326 -13.40 -22.81 13.75
N THR A 327 -12.29 -22.31 14.30
CA THR A 327 -12.00 -20.87 14.40
C THR A 327 -11.85 -20.22 13.02
N ARG A 328 -11.18 -20.89 12.08
CA ARG A 328 -11.05 -20.39 10.69
C ARG A 328 -12.40 -20.27 10.00
N GLN A 329 -13.27 -21.28 10.16
CA GLN A 329 -14.61 -21.24 9.58
C GLN A 329 -15.46 -20.12 10.19
N ALA A 330 -15.41 -19.94 11.51
CA ALA A 330 -16.13 -18.86 12.18
C ALA A 330 -15.65 -17.47 11.72
N ALA A 331 -14.33 -17.23 11.69
CA ALA A 331 -13.77 -15.97 11.21
C ALA A 331 -14.08 -15.71 9.73
N GLY A 332 -14.05 -16.76 8.89
CA GLY A 332 -14.43 -16.69 7.48
C GLY A 332 -15.90 -16.32 7.30
N ALA A 333 -16.81 -16.95 8.05
CA ALA A 333 -18.25 -16.65 8.01
C ALA A 333 -18.55 -15.20 8.42
N ILE A 334 -17.95 -14.73 9.53
CA ILE A 334 -18.13 -13.34 10.00
C ILE A 334 -17.66 -12.33 8.94
N LEU A 335 -16.50 -12.57 8.33
CA LEU A 335 -16.00 -11.69 7.27
C LEU A 335 -16.81 -11.80 5.98
N GLN A 336 -17.43 -12.95 5.70
CA GLN A 336 -18.35 -13.12 4.57
C GLN A 336 -19.61 -12.28 4.77
N ASP A 337 -20.20 -12.30 5.96
CA ASP A 337 -21.37 -11.45 6.29
C ASP A 337 -21.03 -9.95 6.13
N ILE A 338 -19.82 -9.55 6.52
CA ILE A 338 -19.32 -8.19 6.31
C ILE A 338 -19.08 -7.89 4.82
N ALA A 339 -18.59 -8.84 4.03
CA ALA A 339 -18.40 -8.63 2.59
C ALA A 339 -19.75 -8.48 1.87
N ASP A 340 -20.75 -9.26 2.27
CA ASP A 340 -22.09 -9.29 1.69
C ASP A 340 -22.88 -7.98 1.91
N SER A 341 -22.46 -7.14 2.87
CA SER A 341 -23.01 -5.78 3.04
C SER A 341 -22.47 -4.76 2.02
N GLY A 342 -21.66 -5.18 1.04
CA GLY A 342 -21.13 -4.31 -0.01
C GLY A 342 -19.71 -3.81 0.24
N VAL A 343 -18.94 -4.52 1.07
CA VAL A 343 -17.51 -4.28 1.26
C VAL A 343 -16.71 -5.04 0.20
N LEU A 344 -15.77 -4.36 -0.47
CA LEU A 344 -14.99 -4.98 -1.54
C LEU A 344 -14.02 -6.04 -1.02
N PHE A 345 -13.28 -5.73 0.05
CA PHE A 345 -12.43 -6.71 0.76
C PHE A 345 -12.58 -6.53 2.26
N ALA A 346 -12.84 -7.63 2.97
CA ALA A 346 -12.83 -7.70 4.42
C ALA A 346 -11.63 -8.56 4.86
N ILE A 347 -10.73 -7.96 5.64
CA ILE A 347 -9.42 -8.54 5.96
C ILE A 347 -9.19 -8.46 7.46
N LEU A 348 -9.05 -9.61 8.12
CA LEU A 348 -8.65 -9.69 9.52
C LEU A 348 -7.17 -10.06 9.62
N MET A 349 -6.41 -9.23 10.32
CA MET A 349 -4.96 -9.35 10.45
C MET A 349 -4.55 -9.50 11.91
N CYS A 350 -3.44 -10.20 12.14
CA CYS A 350 -2.73 -10.23 13.41
C CYS A 350 -1.24 -10.01 13.12
N LYS A 351 -0.72 -8.82 13.46
CA LYS A 351 0.59 -8.33 12.99
C LYS A 351 0.67 -8.47 11.46
N HIS A 352 1.71 -9.14 10.96
CA HIS A 352 1.93 -9.40 9.54
C HIS A 352 1.21 -10.66 9.01
N LYS A 353 0.36 -11.30 9.82
CA LYS A 353 -0.31 -12.55 9.45
C LYS A 353 -1.78 -12.33 9.13
N VAL A 354 -2.22 -12.91 8.02
CA VAL A 354 -3.63 -12.92 7.62
C VAL A 354 -4.37 -13.96 8.44
N VAL A 355 -5.37 -13.53 9.21
CA VAL A 355 -6.27 -14.42 9.95
C VAL A 355 -7.32 -14.98 9.00
N SER A 356 -7.97 -14.11 8.25
CA SER A 356 -8.94 -14.45 7.21
C SER A 356 -9.14 -13.27 6.25
N LEU A 357 -9.50 -13.58 5.01
CA LEU A 357 -9.66 -12.62 3.90
C LEU A 357 -10.89 -13.06 3.09
N VAL A 358 -11.81 -12.14 2.86
CA VAL A 358 -12.95 -12.33 1.96
C VAL A 358 -13.01 -11.15 0.99
N GLY A 359 -13.17 -11.44 -0.30
CA GLY A 359 -13.43 -10.45 -1.33
C GLY A 359 -14.85 -10.57 -1.86
N ALA A 360 -15.50 -9.44 -2.14
CA ALA A 360 -16.79 -9.41 -2.81
C ALA A 360 -16.74 -10.18 -4.12
N GLN A 361 -17.79 -10.95 -4.42
CA GLN A 361 -17.89 -11.75 -5.65
C GLN A 361 -16.68 -12.66 -5.89
N LYS A 362 -16.03 -13.14 -4.81
CA LYS A 362 -14.81 -13.95 -4.85
C LYS A 362 -13.60 -13.25 -5.49
N ALA A 363 -13.55 -11.92 -5.46
CA ALA A 363 -12.38 -11.16 -5.87
C ALA A 363 -11.15 -11.62 -5.06
N SER A 364 -10.02 -11.83 -5.75
CA SER A 364 -8.76 -12.22 -5.13
C SER A 364 -7.86 -11.01 -4.93
N LEU A 365 -7.29 -10.87 -3.74
CA LEU A 365 -6.27 -9.86 -3.47
C LEU A 365 -4.87 -10.44 -3.73
N HIS A 366 -4.05 -9.73 -4.51
CA HIS A 366 -2.70 -10.15 -4.82
C HIS A 366 -1.81 -10.14 -3.56
N PRO A 367 -0.85 -11.08 -3.41
CA PRO A 367 -0.02 -11.11 -2.21
C PRO A 367 0.83 -9.86 -1.97
N ASP A 368 1.43 -9.30 -3.03
CA ASP A 368 2.16 -8.02 -2.91
C ASP A 368 1.26 -6.89 -2.39
N ASP A 369 0.02 -6.78 -2.88
CA ASP A 369 -0.92 -5.77 -2.40
C ASP A 369 -1.24 -5.98 -0.90
N MET A 370 -1.39 -7.23 -0.44
CA MET A 370 -1.55 -7.55 0.98
C MET A 370 -0.33 -7.16 1.81
N LEU A 371 0.89 -7.43 1.32
CA LEU A 371 2.14 -7.08 1.99
C LEU A 371 2.27 -5.56 2.15
N LEU A 372 2.03 -4.82 1.07
CA LEU A 372 2.12 -3.37 1.03
C LEU A 372 1.05 -2.72 1.94
N LEU A 373 -0.17 -3.26 1.92
CA LEU A 373 -1.26 -2.81 2.78
C LEU A 373 -0.97 -3.07 4.26
N SER A 374 -0.49 -4.27 4.60
CA SER A 374 -0.08 -4.61 5.97
C SER A 374 1.05 -3.70 6.45
N ASN A 375 2.07 -3.47 5.62
CA ASN A 375 3.18 -2.57 5.96
C ASN A 375 2.68 -1.13 6.17
N PHE A 376 1.83 -0.62 5.29
CA PHE A 376 1.24 0.71 5.40
C PHE A 376 0.47 0.88 6.72
N VAL A 377 -0.39 -0.08 7.05
CA VAL A 377 -1.21 -0.03 8.27
C VAL A 377 -0.38 -0.15 9.54
N MET A 378 0.59 -1.07 9.57
CA MET A 378 1.41 -1.29 10.76
C MET A 378 2.41 -0.17 11.03
N SER A 379 2.84 0.53 9.98
CA SER A 379 3.77 1.66 10.02
C SER A 379 3.10 3.00 10.36
N SER A 380 1.77 3.05 10.38
CA SER A 380 1.00 4.28 10.60
C SER A 380 0.40 4.28 12.00
N GLU A 381 1.03 5.00 12.94
CA GLU A 381 0.61 5.05 14.34
C GLU A 381 -0.81 5.59 14.54
N SER A 382 -1.25 6.51 13.68
CA SER A 382 -2.59 7.11 13.71
C SER A 382 -3.72 6.09 13.62
N PHE A 383 -3.49 4.94 12.98
CA PHE A 383 -4.49 3.88 12.87
C PHE A 383 -4.69 3.10 14.17
N ARG A 384 -3.73 3.15 15.10
CA ARG A 384 -3.82 2.45 16.40
C ARG A 384 -4.63 3.22 17.43
N THR A 385 -4.69 4.55 17.30
CA THR A 385 -5.32 5.41 18.30
C THR A 385 -6.81 5.63 18.07
N SER A 386 -7.28 5.46 16.83
CA SER A 386 -8.67 5.72 16.46
C SER A 386 -9.09 4.90 15.24
N GLU A 387 -10.40 4.70 15.07
CA GLU A 387 -10.95 4.29 13.78
C GLU A 387 -10.47 5.25 12.69
N SER A 388 -10.00 4.70 11.58
CA SER A 388 -9.40 5.50 10.52
C SER A 388 -9.99 5.14 9.16
N PHE A 389 -10.02 6.13 8.28
CA PHE A 389 -10.51 6.00 6.93
C PHE A 389 -9.55 6.73 6.00
N SER A 390 -8.82 5.98 5.19
CA SER A 390 -7.68 6.49 4.43
C SER A 390 -7.79 6.09 2.97
N PRO A 391 -7.59 7.02 2.02
CA PRO A 391 -7.46 6.66 0.62
C PRO A 391 -6.17 5.85 0.42
N ILE A 392 -6.29 4.74 -0.32
CA ILE A 392 -5.18 3.86 -0.69
C ILE A 392 -5.32 3.47 -2.16
N CYS A 393 -4.26 2.97 -2.77
CA CYS A 393 -4.32 2.31 -4.07
C CYS A 393 -3.80 0.87 -3.93
N LEU A 394 -4.33 -0.05 -4.72
CA LEU A 394 -3.85 -1.42 -4.76
C LEU A 394 -3.15 -1.65 -6.11
N PRO A 395 -1.80 -1.63 -6.16
CA PRO A 395 -1.04 -1.65 -7.40
C PRO A 395 -1.36 -2.80 -8.35
N ARG A 396 -1.70 -3.98 -7.82
CA ARG A 396 -1.99 -5.19 -8.61
C ARG A 396 -3.49 -5.39 -8.87
N TYR A 397 -4.36 -4.74 -8.09
CA TYR A 397 -5.80 -4.76 -8.32
C TYR A 397 -6.24 -3.67 -9.33
N ASN A 398 -5.95 -2.40 -9.04
CA ASN A 398 -6.18 -1.29 -9.96
C ASN A 398 -5.25 -0.12 -9.61
N PRO A 399 -4.14 0.06 -10.35
CA PRO A 399 -3.13 1.07 -10.04
C PRO A 399 -3.57 2.51 -10.34
N MET A 400 -4.70 2.71 -11.03
CA MET A 400 -5.19 4.03 -11.46
C MET A 400 -6.25 4.62 -10.54
N ALA A 401 -6.86 3.80 -9.68
CA ALA A 401 -7.97 4.20 -8.83
C ALA A 401 -7.60 4.18 -7.35
N PHE A 402 -8.15 5.13 -6.60
CA PHE A 402 -8.18 5.04 -5.15
C PHE A 402 -9.30 4.08 -4.72
N LEU A 403 -8.97 3.26 -3.74
CA LEU A 403 -9.89 2.65 -2.81
C LEU A 403 -9.81 3.40 -1.48
N TYR A 404 -10.74 3.11 -0.58
CA TYR A 404 -10.74 3.64 0.77
C TYR A 404 -10.66 2.49 1.76
N ALA A 405 -9.67 2.57 2.66
CA ALA A 405 -9.44 1.60 3.71
C ALA A 405 -10.02 2.15 5.02
N TYR A 406 -11.03 1.47 5.55
CA TYR A 406 -11.42 1.58 6.94
C TYR A 406 -10.56 0.63 7.77
N VAL A 407 -9.84 1.16 8.76
CA VAL A 407 -8.96 0.37 9.63
C VAL A 407 -9.36 0.55 11.08
N HIS A 408 -9.51 -0.57 11.78
CA HIS A 408 -9.83 -0.60 13.20
C HIS A 408 -9.03 -1.69 13.91
N TYR A 409 -8.24 -1.30 14.90
CA TYR A 409 -7.55 -2.23 15.80
C TYR A 409 -8.51 -2.77 16.85
N LEU A 410 -8.61 -4.09 16.94
CA LEU A 410 -9.40 -4.81 17.94
C LEU A 410 -8.61 -4.95 19.26
N ASP A 411 -7.29 -5.10 19.14
CA ASP A 411 -6.33 -5.10 20.24
C ASP A 411 -4.98 -4.51 19.75
N VAL A 412 -3.89 -4.73 20.50
CA VAL A 412 -2.55 -4.19 20.17
C VAL A 412 -2.00 -4.73 18.84
N ASP A 413 -2.34 -5.98 18.50
CA ASP A 413 -1.75 -6.75 17.41
C ASP A 413 -2.78 -7.12 16.32
N THR A 414 -4.07 -7.15 16.66
CA THR A 414 -5.16 -7.59 15.79
C THR A 414 -5.93 -6.40 15.24
N TYR A 415 -6.11 -6.36 13.93
CA TYR A 415 -6.83 -5.27 13.26
C TYR A 415 -7.66 -5.75 12.07
N LEU A 416 -8.79 -5.08 11.85
CA LEU A 416 -9.70 -5.27 10.73
C LEU A 416 -9.44 -4.18 9.69
N MET A 417 -9.35 -4.57 8.42
CA MET A 417 -9.34 -3.67 7.28
C MET A 417 -10.53 -3.98 6.38
N LEU A 418 -11.34 -2.95 6.10
CA LEU A 418 -12.44 -3.02 5.16
C LEU A 418 -12.14 -2.07 4.00
N LEU A 419 -12.11 -2.61 2.79
CA LEU A 419 -11.81 -1.83 1.58
C LEU A 419 -13.10 -1.58 0.79
N THR A 420 -13.23 -0.38 0.24
CA THR A 420 -14.37 0.02 -0.59
C THR A 420 -13.92 0.95 -1.71
N THR A 421 -14.71 1.04 -2.78
CA THR A 421 -14.56 2.04 -3.84
C THR A 421 -15.23 3.37 -3.50
N SER A 422 -16.07 3.43 -2.46
CA SER A 422 -16.85 4.63 -2.13
C SER A 422 -16.15 5.51 -1.08
N SER A 423 -16.02 6.80 -1.38
CA SER A 423 -15.35 7.79 -0.52
C SER A 423 -16.19 8.24 0.68
N ASP A 424 -17.48 7.94 0.69
CA ASP A 424 -18.47 8.34 1.69
C ASP A 424 -18.94 7.16 2.58
N ALA A 425 -18.40 5.96 2.37
CA ALA A 425 -18.83 4.75 3.04
C ALA A 425 -18.32 4.60 4.49
N PHE A 426 -17.73 5.64 5.10
CA PHE A 426 -17.17 5.56 6.46
C PHE A 426 -18.17 5.01 7.49
N TYR A 427 -19.37 5.60 7.56
CA TYR A 427 -20.39 5.20 8.53
C TYR A 427 -20.94 3.81 8.22
N HIS A 428 -21.16 3.50 6.95
CA HIS A 428 -21.55 2.17 6.51
C HIS A 428 -20.56 1.09 6.97
N LEU A 429 -19.26 1.30 6.74
CA LEU A 429 -18.21 0.34 7.14
C LEU A 429 -18.10 0.22 8.67
N LYS A 430 -18.28 1.33 9.39
CA LYS A 430 -18.32 1.33 10.85
C LYS A 430 -19.47 0.48 11.40
N ASP A 431 -20.64 0.55 10.77
CA ASP A 431 -21.82 -0.23 11.15
C ASP A 431 -21.62 -1.72 10.81
N CYS A 432 -21.06 -2.03 9.63
CA CYS A 432 -20.77 -3.41 9.21
C CYS A 432 -19.88 -4.16 10.22
N ARG A 433 -18.87 -3.48 10.79
CA ARG A 433 -18.06 -4.03 11.89
C ARG A 433 -18.91 -4.43 13.10
N GLY A 434 -19.88 -3.60 13.47
CA GLY A 434 -20.75 -3.83 14.64
C GLY A 434 -21.63 -5.07 14.51
N PHE A 435 -22.09 -5.39 13.29
CA PHE A 435 -22.89 -6.58 13.02
C PHE A 435 -22.11 -7.89 13.13
N GLY A 436 -20.82 -7.89 12.76
CA GLY A 436 -19.97 -9.09 12.80
C GLY A 436 -19.47 -9.47 14.20
N LEU A 437 -19.26 -8.49 15.09
CA LEU A 437 -18.72 -8.73 16.45
C LEU A 437 -19.81 -9.04 17.50
N ASN A 438 -21.03 -8.54 17.31
CA ASN A 438 -22.13 -8.75 18.27
C ASN A 438 -22.85 -10.10 18.09
N GLN A 439 -22.64 -10.80 16.97
CA GLN A 439 -23.21 -12.14 16.75
C GLN A 439 -22.37 -13.27 17.36
N SER A 440 -21.17 -12.97 17.89
CA SER A 440 -20.27 -13.95 18.50
C SER A 440 -20.23 -13.91 20.04
N SER A 441 -21.18 -13.24 20.69
CA SER A 441 -21.31 -13.17 22.17
C SER A 441 -22.40 -14.07 22.71
#